data_AF-A0A966N7K8-F1
#
_entry.id   AF-A0A966N7K8-F1
#
_cell.length_a   1.000
_cell.length_b   1.000
_cell.length_c   1.000
_cell.angle_alpha   90.00
_cell.angle_beta   90.00
_cell.angle_gamma   90.00
#
_symmetry.space_group_name_H-M   'P 1'
#
loop_
_entity.id
_entity.type
_entity.pdbx_description
1 polymer ?
#
loop_
_entity_poly.entity_id
_entity_poly.type
_entity_poly.pdbx_seq_one_letter_code
_entity_poly.pdbx_strand_id
1 'polypeptide(L)'
;SVWGAAKPFTFESVPLSMATDGIVVPKGYCWAVLAAWGDPINGKFPVISYDVINTPEQQAKQFGMHHDGCAFFPDQGSSSKGLWVVNHEYTDDGLLHPDGMKNWSLEKVRKSQAAHGVTIAHIQKDEKGSWQVVSGPYTRRITGYTPCAISGPAAGSKYLQTASDPKGRLALGTINNCANGVTPWGTYLTCEENINGYFVKKGKVSKEEQRIGINAKGFGYRWEEFDDRFNVDLNPNEPNRFGWVVEIDPRNPDQAPIKRTALGRFKHEGAEVTLAKDGRVVVYMGDDQRGEYVYRYVSKNKYQSNQPELNRTLLDEGTLSVAQFSDNGEGRWIPLVFGQNGLTPENGFADQAYILVEARLAADQVKATPLDRPEWVAVHPTSKDVYVAL
;
A
#
# COMPACT_ATOMS: atom_id res chain seq x y z
N SER A 1 36.57 -0.22 17.60
CA SER A 1 35.13 -0.40 17.81
C SER A 1 34.40 0.45 16.77
N VAL A 2 33.52 -0.15 15.96
CA VAL A 2 32.80 0.57 14.87
C VAL A 2 31.71 1.50 15.43
N TRP A 3 31.42 1.40 16.73
CA TRP A 3 30.53 2.27 17.50
C TRP A 3 31.28 3.46 18.08
N GLY A 4 31.91 4.26 17.22
CA GLY A 4 32.44 5.56 17.61
C GLY A 4 31.31 6.42 18.17
N ALA A 5 31.53 6.99 19.35
CA ALA A 5 30.55 7.74 20.13
C ALA A 5 30.11 9.05 19.44
N ALA A 6 29.18 8.95 18.49
CA ALA A 6 28.18 10.00 18.30
C ALA A 6 27.00 9.61 19.17
N LYS A 7 26.46 10.54 19.98
CA LYS A 7 25.10 10.39 20.48
C LYS A 7 24.19 10.83 19.32
N PRO A 8 23.61 9.92 18.52
CA PRO A 8 22.77 10.36 17.40
C PRO A 8 21.48 11.04 17.91
N PHE A 9 21.11 10.80 19.18
CA PHE A 9 19.93 11.37 19.81
C PHE A 9 20.32 12.51 20.76
N THR A 10 19.70 13.67 20.56
CA THR A 10 19.90 14.89 21.37
C THR A 10 18.76 15.15 22.37
N PHE A 11 17.78 14.25 22.45
CA PHE A 11 16.63 14.36 23.35
C PHE A 11 16.70 13.32 24.48
N GLU A 12 16.07 13.64 25.61
CA GLU A 12 15.88 12.68 26.71
C GLU A 12 14.67 11.79 26.42
N SER A 13 14.81 10.49 26.68
CA SER A 13 13.71 9.54 26.52
C SER A 13 12.52 9.91 27.41
N VAL A 14 11.32 9.81 26.84
CA VAL A 14 10.06 10.04 27.56
C VAL A 14 9.65 8.73 28.26
N PRO A 15 9.16 8.76 29.51
CA PRO A 15 8.63 7.55 30.15
C PRO A 15 7.32 7.10 29.51
N LEU A 16 7.05 5.79 29.58
CA LEU A 16 5.74 5.24 29.26
C LEU A 16 4.67 5.89 30.16
N SER A 17 3.58 6.36 29.55
CA SER A 17 2.43 6.91 30.28
C SER A 17 1.14 6.29 29.74
N MET A 18 0.33 5.75 30.64
CA MET A 18 -1.06 5.35 30.38
C MET A 18 -2.05 6.28 31.08
N ALA A 19 -1.57 7.39 31.64
CA ALA A 19 -2.36 8.26 32.52
C ALA A 19 -3.21 9.29 31.76
N THR A 20 -2.94 9.50 30.46
CA THR A 20 -3.60 10.52 29.64
C THR A 20 -3.91 9.97 28.26
N ASP A 21 -5.11 10.25 27.74
CA ASP A 21 -5.43 10.12 26.33
C ASP A 21 -4.87 11.35 25.57
N GLY A 22 -3.55 11.38 25.37
CA GLY A 22 -2.85 12.52 24.80
C GLY A 22 -1.41 12.22 24.40
N ILE A 23 -0.81 13.12 23.62
CA ILE A 23 0.54 12.97 23.07
C ILE A 23 1.57 13.60 24.02
N VAL A 24 2.53 12.79 24.48
CA VAL A 24 3.67 13.22 25.31
C VAL A 24 4.93 13.24 24.44
N VAL A 25 5.63 14.38 24.41
CA VAL A 25 6.86 14.58 23.62
C VAL A 25 8.04 14.99 24.52
N PRO A 26 9.30 14.81 24.10
CA PRO A 26 10.46 15.26 24.87
C PRO A 26 10.44 16.77 25.15
N LYS A 27 11.17 17.20 26.18
CA LYS A 27 11.30 18.62 26.52
C LYS A 27 11.83 19.42 25.31
N GLY A 28 11.17 20.54 25.00
CA GLY A 28 11.52 21.40 23.86
C GLY A 28 10.84 21.03 22.54
N TYR A 29 10.05 19.95 22.51
CA TYR A 29 9.21 19.57 21.37
C TYR A 29 7.75 19.99 21.60
N CYS A 30 7.02 20.12 20.50
CA CYS A 30 5.57 20.33 20.48
C CYS A 30 4.93 19.45 19.41
N TRP A 31 3.62 19.27 19.50
CA TRP A 31 2.82 18.59 18.49
C TRP A 31 1.59 19.44 18.14
N ALA A 32 1.04 19.23 16.95
CA ALA A 32 -0.20 19.84 16.49
C ALA A 32 -0.89 18.88 15.52
N VAL A 33 -2.21 18.94 15.44
CA VAL A 33 -2.98 18.21 14.43
C VAL A 33 -2.85 18.95 13.10
N LEU A 34 -2.38 18.25 12.06
CA LEU A 34 -2.30 18.79 10.70
C LEU A 34 -3.61 18.56 9.92
N ALA A 35 -4.13 17.35 9.99
CA ALA A 35 -5.45 16.97 9.49
C ALA A 35 -5.95 15.74 10.26
N ALA A 36 -7.26 15.62 10.40
CA ALA A 36 -7.97 14.46 10.91
C ALA A 36 -8.84 13.82 9.81
N TRP A 37 -9.32 12.59 10.06
CA TRP A 37 -10.37 12.00 9.24
C TRP A 37 -11.56 12.97 9.11
N GLY A 38 -12.06 13.14 7.89
CA GLY A 38 -13.19 14.02 7.61
C GLY A 38 -12.81 15.47 7.31
N ASP A 39 -11.57 15.87 7.57
CA ASP A 39 -11.12 17.21 7.20
C ASP A 39 -11.13 17.38 5.67
N PRO A 40 -11.36 18.61 5.19
CA PRO A 40 -11.34 18.90 3.77
C PRO A 40 -9.92 18.80 3.19
N ILE A 41 -9.73 18.04 2.12
CA ILE A 41 -8.39 17.85 1.50
C ILE A 41 -7.79 19.13 0.89
N ASN A 42 -8.59 20.19 0.74
CA ASN A 42 -8.19 21.48 0.17
C ASN A 42 -8.24 22.64 1.17
N GLY A 43 -8.51 22.37 2.46
CA GLY A 43 -8.63 23.38 3.51
C GLY A 43 -9.83 24.33 3.39
N LYS A 44 -10.79 24.08 2.47
CA LYS A 44 -11.91 25.01 2.17
C LYS A 44 -13.31 24.40 2.32
N PHE A 45 -13.46 23.08 2.39
CA PHE A 45 -14.78 22.46 2.65
C PHE A 45 -15.12 22.51 4.14
N PRO A 46 -16.42 22.52 4.51
CA PRO A 46 -16.79 22.36 5.92
C PRO A 46 -16.22 21.04 6.45
N VAL A 47 -15.63 21.11 7.63
CA VAL A 47 -15.25 19.92 8.42
C VAL A 47 -16.50 19.06 8.58
N ILE A 48 -16.35 17.72 8.55
CA ILE A 48 -17.46 16.83 8.92
C ILE A 48 -18.04 17.31 10.25
N SER A 49 -19.36 17.56 10.30
CA SER A 49 -20.06 17.57 11.58
C SER A 49 -19.86 16.18 12.18
N TYR A 50 -19.38 16.09 13.42
CA TYR A 50 -19.17 14.82 14.15
C TYR A 50 -20.39 13.87 14.15
N ASP A 51 -21.54 14.32 13.65
CA ASP A 51 -22.72 13.54 13.31
C ASP A 51 -22.53 12.57 12.11
N VAL A 52 -21.40 12.62 11.39
CA VAL A 52 -21.00 11.71 10.29
C VAL A 52 -22.07 11.54 9.20
N ILE A 53 -22.85 12.58 8.93
CA ILE A 53 -23.93 12.58 7.93
C ILE A 53 -23.46 12.81 6.48
N ASN A 54 -22.14 12.89 6.25
CA ASN A 54 -21.58 13.15 4.93
C ASN A 54 -21.85 12.00 3.95
N THR A 55 -22.15 12.35 2.70
CA THR A 55 -22.38 11.38 1.62
C THR A 55 -21.07 10.74 1.14
N PRO A 56 -21.10 9.63 0.38
CA PRO A 56 -19.91 9.07 -0.25
C PRO A 56 -19.12 10.09 -1.09
N GLU A 57 -19.80 10.97 -1.84
CA GLU A 57 -19.19 11.99 -2.69
C GLU A 57 -18.50 13.09 -1.89
N GLN A 58 -19.01 13.38 -0.69
CA GLN A 58 -18.37 14.30 0.25
C GLN A 58 -17.17 13.64 0.93
N GLN A 59 -17.30 12.39 1.37
CA GLN A 59 -16.18 11.61 1.92
C GLN A 59 -15.02 11.51 0.91
N ALA A 60 -15.33 11.38 -0.39
CA ALA A 60 -14.34 11.39 -1.47
C ALA A 60 -13.64 12.74 -1.70
N LYS A 61 -14.00 13.79 -0.94
CA LYS A 61 -13.35 15.11 -0.92
C LYS A 61 -12.77 15.46 0.46
N GLN A 62 -12.72 14.48 1.36
CA GLN A 62 -12.24 14.62 2.72
C GLN A 62 -11.06 13.68 2.95
N PHE A 63 -10.26 13.89 4.00
CA PHE A 63 -9.29 12.88 4.43
C PHE A 63 -10.02 11.59 4.80
N GLY A 64 -9.45 10.45 4.42
CA GLY A 64 -9.98 9.13 4.76
C GLY A 64 -9.78 8.77 6.23
N MET A 65 -10.17 7.56 6.60
CA MET A 65 -10.09 7.07 7.98
C MET A 65 -8.83 6.23 8.19
N HIS A 66 -8.30 6.21 9.42
CA HIS A 66 -7.09 5.48 9.80
C HIS A 66 -5.90 5.81 8.89
N HIS A 67 -5.35 7.01 9.08
CA HIS A 67 -4.16 7.44 8.34
C HIS A 67 -2.99 6.51 8.68
N ASP A 68 -2.26 6.09 7.66
CA ASP A 68 -1.12 5.18 7.82
C ASP A 68 0.11 5.73 7.07
N GLY A 69 0.76 4.93 6.22
CA GLY A 69 1.94 5.29 5.45
C GLY A 69 1.79 6.64 4.79
N CYS A 70 2.85 7.45 4.87
CA CYS A 70 2.85 8.78 4.28
C CYS A 70 4.23 9.25 3.85
N ALA A 71 4.23 10.23 2.95
CA ALA A 71 5.45 10.88 2.49
C ALA A 71 5.22 12.37 2.17
N PHE A 72 6.29 13.16 2.35
CA PHE A 72 6.34 14.56 1.96
C PHE A 72 7.12 14.74 0.65
N PHE A 73 6.49 15.36 -0.34
CA PHE A 73 7.09 15.70 -1.62
C PHE A 73 7.30 17.22 -1.69
N PRO A 74 8.53 17.71 -1.48
CA PRO A 74 8.80 19.15 -1.37
C PRO A 74 8.54 19.87 -2.70
N ASP A 75 7.98 21.07 -2.65
CA ASP A 75 7.88 21.93 -3.82
C ASP A 75 9.22 22.58 -4.11
N GLN A 76 9.83 22.24 -5.25
CA GLN A 76 11.12 22.78 -5.67
C GLN A 76 12.22 22.69 -4.57
N GLY A 77 12.21 21.61 -3.78
CA GLY A 77 13.15 21.42 -2.67
C GLY A 77 12.83 22.19 -1.39
N SER A 78 11.66 22.83 -1.31
CA SER A 78 11.22 23.56 -0.11
C SER A 78 11.04 22.64 1.10
N SER A 79 11.50 23.10 2.26
CA SER A 79 11.27 22.48 3.57
C SER A 79 10.05 23.07 4.31
N SER A 80 9.30 23.96 3.67
CA SER A 80 8.14 24.66 4.25
C SER A 80 6.87 24.52 3.42
N LYS A 81 6.93 23.91 2.23
CA LYS A 81 5.78 23.70 1.35
C LYS A 81 5.98 22.50 0.43
N GLY A 82 4.92 21.75 0.21
CA GLY A 82 4.92 20.61 -0.71
C GLY A 82 3.62 19.84 -0.68
N LEU A 83 3.67 18.62 -1.20
CA LEU A 83 2.56 17.68 -1.12
C LEU A 83 2.77 16.72 0.04
N TRP A 84 1.72 16.50 0.82
CA TRP A 84 1.62 15.38 1.73
C TRP A 84 0.75 14.31 1.09
N VAL A 85 1.32 13.12 0.92
CA VAL A 85 0.63 11.95 0.40
C VAL A 85 0.48 10.98 1.56
N VAL A 86 -0.75 10.58 1.87
CA VAL A 86 -1.08 9.77 3.05
C VAL A 86 -2.10 8.70 2.70
N ASN A 87 -1.84 7.48 3.15
CA ASN A 87 -2.73 6.34 3.02
C ASN A 87 -3.86 6.39 4.04
N HIS A 88 -4.97 5.72 3.72
CA HIS A 88 -6.12 5.49 4.59
C HIS A 88 -6.45 4.01 4.53
N GLU A 89 -6.05 3.30 5.58
CA GLU A 89 -5.93 1.85 5.55
C GLU A 89 -7.31 1.18 5.64
N TYR A 90 -8.08 1.49 6.68
CA TYR A 90 -9.36 0.85 6.92
C TYR A 90 -10.44 1.82 7.38
N THR A 91 -11.60 1.29 7.78
CA THR A 91 -12.68 2.08 8.40
C THR A 91 -13.25 1.35 9.60
N ASP A 92 -13.43 2.06 10.70
CA ASP A 92 -14.40 1.66 11.71
C ASP A 92 -15.81 2.05 11.24
N ASP A 93 -16.48 1.17 10.49
CA ASP A 93 -17.82 1.47 9.93
C ASP A 93 -18.88 1.76 11.03
N GLY A 94 -18.66 1.29 12.26
CA GLY A 94 -19.50 1.64 13.40
C GLY A 94 -19.47 3.14 13.75
N LEU A 95 -18.37 3.82 13.44
CA LEU A 95 -18.19 5.27 13.62
C LEU A 95 -18.42 6.06 12.33
N LEU A 96 -18.30 5.41 11.17
CA LEU A 96 -18.45 6.07 9.86
C LEU A 96 -19.89 6.43 9.51
N HIS A 97 -20.88 5.77 10.11
CA HIS A 97 -22.30 5.91 9.76
C HIS A 97 -23.13 6.40 10.96
N PRO A 98 -24.14 7.28 10.78
CA PRO A 98 -24.92 7.85 11.88
C PRO A 98 -25.66 6.82 12.75
N ASP A 99 -26.14 5.72 12.15
CA ASP A 99 -26.78 4.59 12.84
C ASP A 99 -25.83 3.38 13.02
N GLY A 100 -24.53 3.62 12.87
CA GLY A 100 -23.46 2.65 13.00
C GLY A 100 -23.67 1.44 12.11
N MET A 101 -23.58 0.24 12.69
CA MET A 101 -23.57 -1.01 11.92
C MET A 101 -24.95 -1.51 11.43
N LYS A 102 -26.02 -0.76 11.69
CA LYS A 102 -27.41 -1.13 11.32
C LYS A 102 -27.69 -0.77 9.86
N ASN A 103 -28.81 -1.25 9.29
CA ASN A 103 -29.37 -0.78 8.00
C ASN A 103 -28.34 -0.60 6.88
N TRP A 104 -27.61 -1.67 6.54
CA TRP A 104 -26.58 -1.59 5.51
C TRP A 104 -27.17 -1.31 4.13
N SER A 105 -26.43 -0.58 3.31
CA SER A 105 -26.86 -0.16 1.97
C SER A 105 -25.65 0.02 1.06
N LEU A 106 -25.90 0.09 -0.25
CA LEU A 106 -24.85 0.45 -1.21
C LEU A 106 -24.25 1.82 -0.90
N GLU A 107 -25.03 2.78 -0.39
CA GLU A 107 -24.52 4.10 -0.01
C GLU A 107 -23.51 4.00 1.14
N LYS A 108 -23.78 3.20 2.18
CA LYS A 108 -22.82 2.94 3.26
C LYS A 108 -21.54 2.29 2.75
N VAL A 109 -21.68 1.29 1.88
CA VAL A 109 -20.54 0.63 1.23
C VAL A 109 -19.71 1.62 0.41
N ARG A 110 -20.35 2.50 -0.37
CA ARG A 110 -19.65 3.54 -1.14
C ARG A 110 -18.96 4.55 -0.25
N LYS A 111 -19.55 4.93 0.88
CA LYS A 111 -18.92 5.81 1.87
C LYS A 111 -17.69 5.16 2.51
N SER A 112 -17.81 3.90 2.92
CA SER A 112 -16.69 3.08 3.41
C SER A 112 -15.56 3.03 2.38
N GLN A 113 -15.85 2.68 1.13
CA GLN A 113 -14.86 2.70 0.04
C GLN A 113 -14.27 4.10 -0.22
N ALA A 114 -15.05 5.17 -0.06
CA ALA A 114 -14.59 6.56 -0.20
C ALA A 114 -13.69 7.00 0.96
N ALA A 115 -13.71 6.33 2.10
CA ALA A 115 -12.86 6.60 3.26
C ALA A 115 -11.52 5.83 3.22
N HIS A 116 -11.38 4.83 2.35
CA HIS A 116 -10.11 4.13 2.08
C HIS A 116 -9.25 4.88 1.03
N GLY A 117 -8.03 4.41 0.80
CA GLY A 117 -7.21 4.79 -0.34
C GLY A 117 -6.09 5.75 0.03
N VAL A 118 -5.96 6.85 -0.71
CA VAL A 118 -4.86 7.83 -0.55
C VAL A 118 -5.40 9.25 -0.65
N THR A 119 -4.89 10.15 0.20
CA THR A 119 -5.02 11.60 0.03
C THR A 119 -3.70 12.17 -0.48
N ILE A 120 -3.77 13.01 -1.51
CA ILE A 120 -2.72 13.95 -1.89
C ILE A 120 -3.22 15.35 -1.51
N ALA A 121 -2.55 16.01 -0.56
CA ALA A 121 -2.91 17.34 -0.08
C ALA A 121 -1.72 18.30 -0.22
N HIS A 122 -1.99 19.57 -0.53
CA HIS A 122 -0.98 20.61 -0.41
C HIS A 122 -0.85 21.01 1.05
N ILE A 123 0.38 21.07 1.56
CA ILE A 123 0.65 21.56 2.91
C ILE A 123 1.72 22.65 2.87
N GLN A 124 1.58 23.66 3.73
CA GLN A 124 2.59 24.72 3.88
C GLN A 124 2.66 25.20 5.33
N LYS A 125 3.83 25.69 5.73
CA LYS A 125 3.99 26.42 6.99
C LYS A 125 3.41 27.83 6.86
N ASP A 126 2.67 28.28 7.85
CA ASP A 126 2.30 29.68 8.01
C ASP A 126 3.46 30.54 8.53
N GLU A 127 3.24 31.84 8.70
CA GLU A 127 4.24 32.79 9.20
C GLU A 127 4.74 32.46 10.62
N LYS A 128 3.97 31.69 11.40
CA LYS A 128 4.33 31.24 12.75
C LYS A 128 5.05 29.88 12.74
N GLY A 129 5.20 29.26 11.56
CA GLY A 129 5.86 27.98 11.37
C GLY A 129 4.97 26.76 11.52
N SER A 130 3.65 26.94 11.71
CA SER A 130 2.68 25.84 11.84
C SER A 130 2.26 25.32 10.47
N TRP A 131 2.23 24.01 10.29
CA TRP A 131 1.76 23.39 9.06
C TRP A 131 0.25 23.50 8.91
N GLN A 132 -0.20 23.74 7.68
CA GLN A 132 -1.60 23.91 7.31
C GLN A 132 -1.88 23.14 6.02
N VAL A 133 -3.04 22.50 5.92
CA VAL A 133 -3.57 22.02 4.63
C VAL A 133 -4.09 23.22 3.84
N VAL A 134 -3.67 23.32 2.59
CA VAL A 134 -4.07 24.41 1.69
C VAL A 134 -4.60 23.90 0.37
N SER A 135 -5.32 24.76 -0.34
CA SER A 135 -5.84 24.44 -1.67
C SER A 135 -4.70 24.47 -2.70
N GLY A 136 -4.63 23.47 -3.56
CA GLY A 136 -3.71 23.45 -4.68
C GLY A 136 -4.17 22.54 -5.82
N PRO A 137 -3.53 22.64 -7.01
CA PRO A 137 -3.99 21.97 -8.23
C PRO A 137 -3.78 20.45 -8.21
N TYR A 138 -2.94 19.94 -7.30
CA TYR A 138 -2.64 18.51 -7.18
C TYR A 138 -3.44 17.81 -6.09
N THR A 139 -4.32 18.53 -5.39
CA THR A 139 -5.16 17.96 -4.35
C THR A 139 -6.06 16.88 -4.93
N ARG A 140 -6.01 15.66 -4.37
CA ARG A 140 -6.71 14.50 -4.92
C ARG A 140 -7.02 13.46 -3.86
N ARG A 141 -8.19 12.82 -3.97
CA ARG A 141 -8.48 11.54 -3.32
C ARG A 141 -8.41 10.41 -4.33
N ILE A 142 -7.81 9.32 -3.90
CA ILE A 142 -7.88 8.00 -4.52
C ILE A 142 -8.63 7.12 -3.51
N THR A 143 -9.63 6.38 -3.98
CA THR A 143 -10.60 5.66 -3.16
C THR A 143 -10.73 4.19 -3.59
N GLY A 144 -11.51 3.40 -2.85
CA GLY A 144 -11.85 2.00 -3.17
C GLY A 144 -12.69 1.79 -4.45
N TYR A 145 -12.93 2.85 -5.23
CA TYR A 145 -13.56 2.81 -6.55
C TYR A 145 -12.88 3.73 -7.59
N THR A 146 -11.72 4.32 -7.27
CA THR A 146 -10.96 5.11 -8.24
C THR A 146 -10.39 4.18 -9.34
N PRO A 147 -10.58 4.48 -10.63
CA PRO A 147 -10.01 3.66 -11.71
C PRO A 147 -8.47 3.60 -11.62
N CYS A 148 -7.92 2.40 -11.44
CA CYS A 148 -6.49 2.09 -11.39
C CYS A 148 -6.11 1.28 -12.62
N ALA A 149 -5.05 1.68 -13.33
CA ALA A 149 -4.47 0.87 -14.39
C ALA A 149 -3.70 -0.31 -13.79
N ILE A 150 -3.57 -1.40 -14.55
CA ILE A 150 -2.73 -2.55 -14.19
C ILE A 150 -1.59 -2.65 -15.21
N SER A 151 -0.35 -2.67 -14.74
CA SER A 151 0.85 -2.84 -15.58
C SER A 151 1.76 -3.95 -15.07
N GLY A 152 2.76 -4.32 -15.86
CA GLY A 152 3.67 -5.43 -15.61
C GLY A 152 3.15 -6.78 -16.12
N PRO A 153 3.83 -7.90 -15.78
CA PRO A 153 3.65 -9.17 -16.49
C PRO A 153 2.29 -9.85 -16.29
N ALA A 154 1.54 -9.54 -15.23
CA ALA A 154 0.20 -10.10 -15.02
C ALA A 154 -0.90 -9.28 -15.70
N ALA A 155 -0.61 -8.05 -16.16
CA ALA A 155 -1.59 -7.17 -16.79
C ALA A 155 -2.17 -7.79 -18.08
N GLY A 156 -3.49 -7.97 -18.10
CA GLY A 156 -4.24 -8.58 -19.18
C GLY A 156 -4.23 -10.10 -19.21
N SER A 157 -3.59 -10.76 -18.24
CA SER A 157 -3.70 -12.20 -18.07
C SER A 157 -5.14 -12.60 -17.70
N LYS A 158 -5.51 -13.85 -18.02
CA LYS A 158 -6.82 -14.44 -17.67
C LYS A 158 -7.13 -14.39 -16.16
N TYR A 159 -6.10 -14.30 -15.32
CA TYR A 159 -6.22 -14.25 -13.86
C TYR A 159 -6.77 -12.91 -13.35
N LEU A 160 -6.67 -11.84 -14.15
CA LEU A 160 -7.13 -10.49 -13.80
C LEU A 160 -8.37 -10.05 -14.58
N GLN A 161 -8.85 -10.89 -15.51
CA GLN A 161 -10.03 -10.60 -16.31
C GLN A 161 -11.30 -10.84 -15.49
N THR A 162 -12.23 -9.90 -15.54
CA THR A 162 -13.56 -10.01 -14.94
C THR A 162 -14.61 -9.68 -16.01
N ALA A 163 -15.89 -9.89 -15.70
CA ALA A 163 -16.97 -9.52 -16.61
C ALA A 163 -17.00 -8.01 -16.90
N SER A 164 -16.68 -7.17 -15.91
CA SER A 164 -16.64 -5.71 -16.03
C SER A 164 -15.36 -5.18 -16.68
N ASP A 165 -14.29 -5.97 -16.69
CA ASP A 165 -13.06 -5.68 -17.44
C ASP A 165 -12.49 -6.96 -18.08
N PRO A 166 -13.03 -7.34 -19.25
CA PRO A 166 -12.56 -8.52 -19.99
C PRO A 166 -11.12 -8.40 -20.50
N LYS A 167 -10.53 -7.20 -20.46
CA LYS A 167 -9.14 -6.97 -20.87
C LYS A 167 -8.15 -7.19 -19.73
N GLY A 168 -8.59 -7.29 -18.47
CA GLY A 168 -7.73 -7.54 -17.30
C GLY A 168 -6.68 -6.44 -17.05
N ARG A 169 -6.99 -5.19 -17.41
CA ARG A 169 -6.08 -4.03 -17.33
C ARG A 169 -6.67 -2.86 -16.53
N LEU A 170 -7.97 -2.91 -16.31
CA LEU A 170 -8.81 -2.11 -15.44
C LEU A 170 -8.75 -2.62 -13.99
N ALA A 171 -8.62 -1.82 -12.92
CA ALA A 171 -9.11 -2.19 -11.58
C ALA A 171 -9.88 -1.01 -10.98
N LEU A 172 -10.98 -1.25 -10.26
CA LEU A 172 -11.70 -0.19 -9.56
C LEU A 172 -11.26 -0.13 -8.10
N GLY A 173 -10.33 0.76 -7.82
CA GLY A 173 -9.89 1.12 -6.49
C GLY A 173 -8.54 0.57 -6.08
N THR A 174 -8.08 1.14 -4.98
CA THR A 174 -7.05 0.58 -4.10
C THR A 174 -7.62 0.65 -2.68
N ILE A 175 -7.37 -0.39 -1.89
CA ILE A 175 -7.97 -0.61 -0.57
C ILE A 175 -6.95 -1.19 0.37
N ASN A 176 -7.18 -1.03 1.68
CA ASN A 176 -6.28 -1.52 2.70
C ASN A 176 -4.84 -1.06 2.49
N ASN A 177 -4.74 0.25 2.25
CA ASN A 177 -3.51 0.95 1.96
C ASN A 177 -2.74 1.11 3.28
N CYS A 178 -1.80 0.22 3.56
CA CYS A 178 -1.03 0.18 4.81
C CYS A 178 0.11 1.23 4.77
N ALA A 179 1.36 0.81 4.59
CA ALA A 179 2.51 1.69 4.54
C ALA A 179 2.83 2.18 3.11
N ASN A 180 4.07 2.63 2.90
CA ASN A 180 4.43 3.33 1.67
C ASN A 180 5.85 3.08 1.16
N GLY A 181 6.13 3.68 0.01
CA GLY A 181 7.45 3.82 -0.59
C GLY A 181 7.54 5.11 -1.39
N VAL A 182 8.76 5.59 -1.63
CA VAL A 182 9.01 6.78 -2.46
C VAL A 182 10.07 6.45 -3.49
N THR A 183 9.75 6.63 -4.77
CA THR A 183 10.69 6.35 -5.85
C THR A 183 11.64 7.55 -6.07
N PRO A 184 12.86 7.31 -6.58
CA PRO A 184 13.78 8.40 -6.92
C PRO A 184 13.35 9.22 -8.14
N TRP A 185 12.25 8.87 -8.81
CA TRP A 185 11.62 9.68 -9.87
C TRP A 185 10.36 10.42 -9.38
N GLY A 186 10.13 10.47 -8.07
CA GLY A 186 9.14 11.37 -7.47
C GLY A 186 7.72 10.83 -7.48
N THR A 187 7.54 9.52 -7.58
CA THR A 187 6.23 8.86 -7.40
C THR A 187 6.12 8.22 -6.02
N TYR A 188 4.89 8.06 -5.58
CA TYR A 188 4.53 7.43 -4.32
C TYR A 188 4.08 5.99 -4.57
N LEU A 189 4.51 5.07 -3.70
CA LEU A 189 4.04 3.69 -3.69
C LEU A 189 3.14 3.50 -2.47
N THR A 190 1.90 3.10 -2.70
CA THR A 190 0.98 2.64 -1.64
C THR A 190 0.82 1.14 -1.73
N CYS A 191 0.63 0.47 -0.60
CA CYS A 191 0.67 -0.98 -0.50
C CYS A 191 -0.67 -1.55 -0.03
N GLU A 192 -1.26 -2.46 -0.81
CA GLU A 192 -2.50 -3.15 -0.44
C GLU A 192 -2.17 -4.39 0.41
N GLU A 193 -2.68 -4.41 1.64
CA GLU A 193 -2.21 -5.32 2.68
C GLU A 193 -3.26 -6.40 3.00
N ASN A 194 -4.11 -6.22 4.00
CA ASN A 194 -5.18 -7.15 4.42
C ASN A 194 -6.41 -7.21 3.47
N ILE A 195 -6.17 -7.35 2.16
CA ILE A 195 -7.22 -7.43 1.12
C ILE A 195 -8.20 -8.59 1.32
N ASN A 196 -7.77 -9.68 1.96
CA ASN A 196 -8.61 -10.85 2.22
C ASN A 196 -9.78 -10.55 3.18
N GLY A 197 -9.72 -9.45 3.93
CA GLY A 197 -10.81 -9.00 4.79
C GLY A 197 -12.02 -8.45 4.03
N TYR A 198 -11.85 -8.04 2.77
CA TYR A 198 -12.86 -7.35 1.98
C TYR A 198 -13.62 -8.27 1.03
N PHE A 199 -13.02 -9.40 0.67
CA PHE A 199 -13.59 -10.35 -0.29
C PHE A 199 -14.17 -11.57 0.43
N VAL A 200 -15.40 -11.91 0.10
CA VAL A 200 -16.13 -13.00 0.76
C VAL A 200 -16.47 -14.12 -0.23
N LYS A 201 -16.12 -15.35 0.16
CA LYS A 201 -16.40 -16.59 -0.57
C LYS A 201 -17.27 -17.50 0.29
N LYS A 202 -18.55 -17.66 -0.04
CA LYS A 202 -19.48 -18.57 0.67
C LYS A 202 -19.46 -19.97 0.07
N GLY A 203 -19.17 -20.08 -1.23
CA GLY A 203 -18.96 -21.35 -1.91
C GLY A 203 -17.66 -22.05 -1.50
N LYS A 204 -17.27 -23.04 -2.31
CA LYS A 204 -16.01 -23.76 -2.11
C LYS A 204 -14.83 -22.82 -2.34
N VAL A 205 -13.95 -22.73 -1.35
CA VAL A 205 -12.70 -21.95 -1.41
C VAL A 205 -11.65 -22.73 -2.22
N SER A 206 -10.98 -22.08 -3.17
CA SER A 206 -9.86 -22.65 -3.93
C SER A 206 -8.57 -22.70 -3.11
N LYS A 207 -7.54 -23.38 -3.63
CA LYS A 207 -6.22 -23.41 -2.98
C LYS A 207 -5.60 -22.00 -2.91
N GLU A 208 -5.72 -21.24 -3.99
CA GLU A 208 -5.26 -19.87 -4.14
C GLU A 208 -5.98 -18.93 -3.15
N GLU A 209 -7.31 -18.98 -3.14
CA GLU A 209 -8.15 -18.20 -2.22
C GLU A 209 -7.82 -18.53 -0.76
N GLN A 210 -7.64 -19.80 -0.43
CA GLN A 210 -7.25 -20.25 0.90
C GLN A 210 -5.87 -19.71 1.31
N ARG A 211 -4.91 -19.67 0.38
CA ARG A 211 -3.51 -19.27 0.67
C ARG A 211 -3.37 -17.79 1.01
N ILE A 212 -4.21 -16.93 0.41
CA ILE A 212 -4.28 -15.50 0.75
C ILE A 212 -5.28 -15.20 1.88
N GLY A 213 -6.03 -16.21 2.36
CA GLY A 213 -6.90 -16.11 3.53
C GLY A 213 -8.33 -15.64 3.26
N ILE A 214 -8.82 -15.77 2.01
CA ILE A 214 -10.22 -15.50 1.66
C ILE A 214 -11.11 -16.57 2.26
N ASN A 215 -12.25 -16.16 2.83
CA ASN A 215 -13.18 -17.06 3.50
C ASN A 215 -14.61 -16.49 3.49
N ALA A 216 -15.56 -17.21 4.11
CA ALA A 216 -16.98 -16.84 4.13
C ALA A 216 -17.34 -15.71 5.10
N LYS A 217 -16.42 -15.25 5.95
CA LYS A 217 -16.68 -14.23 6.98
C LYS A 217 -16.20 -12.84 6.59
N GLY A 218 -15.05 -12.75 5.90
CA GLY A 218 -14.34 -11.48 5.75
C GLY A 218 -14.04 -10.84 7.11
N PHE A 219 -13.81 -9.53 7.14
CA PHE A 219 -13.56 -8.74 8.37
C PHE A 219 -14.76 -7.90 8.81
N GLY A 220 -15.94 -8.11 8.21
CA GLY A 220 -17.18 -7.45 8.64
C GLY A 220 -17.52 -6.15 7.91
N TYR A 221 -16.84 -5.81 6.82
CA TYR A 221 -17.17 -4.67 5.95
C TYR A 221 -18.51 -4.82 5.22
N ARG A 222 -18.96 -6.07 4.98
CA ARG A 222 -20.24 -6.40 4.33
C ARG A 222 -20.40 -5.77 2.94
N TRP A 223 -19.30 -5.46 2.25
CA TRP A 223 -19.33 -4.84 0.93
C TRP A 223 -19.93 -5.79 -0.11
N GLU A 224 -19.68 -7.09 0.01
CA GLU A 224 -20.19 -8.13 -0.88
C GLU A 224 -21.72 -8.24 -0.90
N GLU A 225 -22.38 -7.74 0.14
CA GLU A 225 -23.84 -7.77 0.24
C GLU A 225 -24.50 -6.70 -0.66
N PHE A 226 -23.75 -5.67 -1.10
CA PHE A 226 -24.28 -4.53 -1.85
C PHE A 226 -23.43 -4.11 -3.07
N ASP A 227 -22.17 -4.55 -3.16
CA ASP A 227 -21.27 -4.37 -4.30
C ASP A 227 -20.72 -5.75 -4.70
N ASP A 228 -21.33 -6.36 -5.73
CA ASP A 228 -21.03 -7.72 -6.18
C ASP A 228 -19.55 -7.96 -6.52
N ARG A 229 -18.77 -6.91 -6.77
CA ARG A 229 -17.31 -7.01 -6.97
C ARG A 229 -16.63 -7.75 -5.81
N PHE A 230 -17.10 -7.54 -4.59
CA PHE A 230 -16.51 -8.15 -3.39
C PHE A 230 -17.07 -9.53 -3.06
N ASN A 231 -18.08 -9.99 -3.82
CA ASN A 231 -18.61 -11.33 -3.76
C ASN A 231 -17.82 -12.26 -4.68
N VAL A 232 -16.96 -13.11 -4.11
CA VAL A 232 -16.06 -14.00 -4.86
C VAL A 232 -16.80 -15.17 -5.51
N ASP A 233 -18.03 -15.46 -5.10
CA ASP A 233 -18.87 -16.43 -5.81
C ASP A 233 -19.38 -15.88 -7.15
N LEU A 234 -19.53 -14.56 -7.28
CA LEU A 234 -19.93 -13.88 -8.51
C LEU A 234 -18.74 -13.40 -9.34
N ASN A 235 -17.72 -12.87 -8.68
CA ASN A 235 -16.55 -12.26 -9.31
C ASN A 235 -15.24 -12.90 -8.79
N PRO A 236 -14.96 -14.17 -9.13
CA PRO A 236 -13.85 -14.93 -8.55
C PRO A 236 -12.46 -14.36 -8.84
N ASN A 237 -12.31 -13.58 -9.92
CA ASN A 237 -11.04 -12.93 -10.27
C ASN A 237 -10.91 -11.50 -9.70
N GLU A 238 -11.94 -10.91 -9.08
CA GLU A 238 -11.81 -9.57 -8.50
C GLU A 238 -10.76 -9.52 -7.38
N PRO A 239 -10.66 -10.48 -6.45
CA PRO A 239 -9.59 -10.49 -5.44
C PRO A 239 -8.17 -10.49 -6.03
N ASN A 240 -7.99 -11.03 -7.24
CA ASN A 240 -6.68 -11.06 -7.92
C ASN A 240 -6.26 -9.68 -8.43
N ARG A 241 -7.20 -8.73 -8.55
CA ARG A 241 -6.92 -7.34 -8.93
C ARG A 241 -6.51 -6.46 -7.73
N PHE A 242 -6.34 -7.05 -6.56
CA PHE A 242 -5.87 -6.39 -5.32
C PHE A 242 -4.73 -7.18 -4.66
N GLY A 243 -4.05 -6.56 -3.69
CA GLY A 243 -2.86 -7.10 -3.02
C GLY A 243 -1.58 -6.71 -3.76
N TRP A 244 -1.58 -5.55 -4.41
CA TRP A 244 -0.46 -5.05 -5.20
C TRP A 244 0.13 -3.78 -4.59
N VAL A 245 1.41 -3.53 -4.85
CA VAL A 245 1.95 -2.17 -4.77
C VAL A 245 1.35 -1.32 -5.90
N VAL A 246 0.84 -0.14 -5.54
CA VAL A 246 0.21 0.81 -6.47
C VAL A 246 1.03 2.09 -6.54
N GLU A 247 1.47 2.46 -7.74
CA GLU A 247 2.25 3.67 -7.99
C GLU A 247 1.35 4.86 -8.34
N ILE A 248 1.61 6.00 -7.71
CA ILE A 248 0.88 7.26 -7.86
C ILE A 248 1.87 8.37 -8.18
N ASP A 249 1.62 9.13 -9.24
CA ASP A 249 2.31 10.40 -9.47
C ASP A 249 1.56 11.51 -8.71
N PRO A 250 2.10 12.03 -7.59
CA PRO A 250 1.39 13.02 -6.79
C PRO A 250 1.29 14.38 -7.48
N ARG A 251 2.05 14.61 -8.57
CA ARG A 251 2.02 15.86 -9.36
C ARG A 251 1.27 15.73 -10.67
N ASN A 252 0.63 14.58 -10.92
CA ASN A 252 -0.21 14.35 -12.09
C ASN A 252 -1.60 13.84 -11.67
N PRO A 253 -2.54 14.74 -11.31
CA PRO A 253 -3.83 14.37 -10.78
C PRO A 253 -4.73 13.64 -11.79
N ASP A 254 -4.45 13.78 -13.09
CA ASP A 254 -5.18 13.12 -14.17
C ASP A 254 -4.68 11.71 -14.48
N GLN A 255 -3.47 11.36 -14.04
CA GLN A 255 -2.93 10.01 -14.23
C GLN A 255 -3.64 9.01 -13.32
N ALA A 256 -4.14 7.92 -13.88
CA ALA A 256 -4.64 6.80 -13.09
C ALA A 256 -3.50 6.18 -12.26
N PRO A 257 -3.73 5.83 -10.98
CA PRO A 257 -2.78 5.01 -10.21
C PRO A 257 -2.51 3.69 -10.93
N ILE A 258 -1.31 3.12 -10.77
CA ILE A 258 -0.89 1.94 -11.53
C ILE A 258 -0.53 0.80 -10.58
N LYS A 259 -1.27 -0.31 -10.63
CA LYS A 259 -0.92 -1.55 -9.92
C LYS A 259 0.29 -2.20 -10.61
N ARG A 260 1.40 -2.36 -9.88
CA ARG A 260 2.70 -2.83 -10.41
C ARG A 260 2.88 -4.32 -10.20
N THR A 261 2.39 -5.11 -11.16
CA THR A 261 2.30 -6.57 -10.98
C THR A 261 3.63 -7.29 -10.92
N ALA A 262 4.72 -6.69 -11.41
CA ALA A 262 6.05 -7.29 -11.33
C ALA A 262 6.59 -7.39 -9.88
N LEU A 263 6.01 -6.64 -8.94
CA LEU A 263 6.35 -6.67 -7.52
C LEU A 263 5.66 -7.82 -6.77
N GLY A 264 4.77 -8.57 -7.44
CA GLY A 264 4.06 -9.72 -6.86
C GLY A 264 2.83 -9.34 -6.03
N ARG A 265 1.92 -10.29 -5.88
CA ARG A 265 0.68 -10.14 -5.12
C ARG A 265 0.74 -10.88 -3.79
N PHE A 266 0.58 -10.13 -2.71
CA PHE A 266 0.51 -10.61 -1.32
C PHE A 266 0.02 -9.46 -0.43
N LYS A 267 0.14 -9.56 0.89
CA LYS A 267 -0.29 -8.52 1.82
C LYS A 267 0.86 -7.55 2.07
N HIS A 268 1.03 -6.58 1.18
CA HIS A 268 2.17 -5.67 1.24
C HIS A 268 2.03 -4.72 2.43
N GLU A 269 2.97 -4.74 3.37
CA GLU A 269 3.07 -3.68 4.38
C GLU A 269 3.54 -2.38 3.68
N GLY A 270 4.78 -2.38 3.19
CA GLY A 270 5.47 -1.23 2.62
C GLY A 270 6.36 -1.61 1.43
N ALA A 271 6.90 -0.61 0.75
CA ALA A 271 7.70 -0.80 -0.46
C ALA A 271 8.97 0.06 -0.42
N GLU A 272 9.98 -0.39 0.31
CA GLU A 272 11.20 0.37 0.54
C GLU A 272 12.09 0.35 -0.71
N VAL A 273 12.26 1.53 -1.33
CA VAL A 273 12.97 1.69 -2.60
C VAL A 273 14.42 2.12 -2.36
N THR A 274 15.35 1.44 -3.01
CA THR A 274 16.76 1.83 -3.04
C THR A 274 17.38 1.56 -4.41
N LEU A 275 18.65 1.93 -4.58
CA LEU A 275 19.41 1.65 -5.79
C LEU A 275 20.53 0.65 -5.48
N ALA A 276 20.62 -0.40 -6.31
CA ALA A 276 21.77 -1.28 -6.33
C ALA A 276 23.02 -0.51 -6.80
N LYS A 277 24.21 -1.05 -6.50
CA LYS A 277 25.50 -0.45 -6.91
C LYS A 277 25.62 -0.23 -8.42
N ASP A 278 24.91 -1.04 -9.22
CA ASP A 278 24.91 -0.94 -10.67
C ASP A 278 23.85 0.03 -11.24
N GLY A 279 23.05 0.67 -10.38
CA GLY A 279 22.03 1.65 -10.72
C GLY A 279 20.63 1.07 -10.99
N ARG A 280 20.43 -0.24 -10.84
CA ARG A 280 19.08 -0.83 -10.90
C ARG A 280 18.28 -0.50 -9.65
N VAL A 281 16.97 -0.37 -9.82
CA VAL A 281 16.02 -0.14 -8.73
C VAL A 281 15.84 -1.43 -7.96
N VAL A 282 15.87 -1.35 -6.64
CA VAL A 282 15.57 -2.44 -5.73
C VAL A 282 14.40 -2.01 -4.87
N VAL A 283 13.41 -2.89 -4.71
CA VAL A 283 12.28 -2.68 -3.80
C VAL A 283 12.22 -3.85 -2.83
N TYR A 284 12.30 -3.58 -1.53
CA TYR A 284 12.11 -4.56 -0.47
C TYR A 284 10.69 -4.46 0.09
N MET A 285 10.03 -5.60 0.29
CA MET A 285 8.61 -5.66 0.66
C MET A 285 8.39 -6.77 1.69
N GLY A 286 7.73 -6.42 2.80
CA GLY A 286 7.21 -7.39 3.78
C GLY A 286 5.82 -7.88 3.38
N ASP A 287 5.53 -9.15 3.67
CA ASP A 287 4.21 -9.75 3.56
C ASP A 287 3.65 -9.95 4.96
N ASP A 288 2.84 -9.01 5.46
CA ASP A 288 2.43 -9.00 6.87
C ASP A 288 1.35 -10.06 7.15
N GLN A 289 1.84 -11.26 7.46
CA GLN A 289 1.08 -12.28 8.14
C GLN A 289 2.05 -13.28 8.76
N ARG A 290 1.64 -13.90 9.88
CA ARG A 290 2.45 -14.93 10.55
C ARG A 290 2.79 -16.06 9.58
N GLY A 291 4.07 -16.38 9.48
CA GLY A 291 4.57 -17.46 8.64
C GLY A 291 4.75 -17.09 7.16
N GLU A 292 4.64 -15.81 6.81
CA GLU A 292 4.90 -15.31 5.45
C GLU A 292 6.33 -14.76 5.32
N TYR A 293 6.59 -13.97 4.28
CA TYR A 293 7.94 -13.81 3.75
C TYR A 293 8.35 -12.35 3.55
N VAL A 294 9.66 -12.14 3.40
CA VAL A 294 10.22 -10.90 2.86
C VAL A 294 10.60 -11.12 1.41
N TYR A 295 10.21 -10.18 0.56
CA TYR A 295 10.46 -10.17 -0.87
C TYR A 295 11.42 -9.04 -1.28
N ARG A 296 12.07 -9.24 -2.42
CA ARG A 296 12.90 -8.23 -3.08
C ARG A 296 12.66 -8.27 -4.58
N TYR A 297 12.30 -7.12 -5.12
CA TYR A 297 12.29 -6.87 -6.56
C TYR A 297 13.57 -6.17 -6.99
N VAL A 298 14.11 -6.53 -8.17
CA VAL A 298 15.19 -5.80 -8.83
C VAL A 298 14.78 -5.51 -10.27
N SER A 299 14.77 -4.24 -10.67
CA SER A 299 14.41 -3.83 -12.03
C SER A 299 15.38 -4.38 -13.07
N LYS A 300 14.90 -4.58 -14.30
CA LYS A 300 15.73 -4.98 -15.45
C LYS A 300 16.64 -3.85 -15.90
N ASN A 301 16.09 -2.64 -15.99
CA ASN A 301 16.79 -1.44 -16.45
C ASN A 301 17.26 -0.59 -15.27
N LYS A 302 18.22 0.30 -15.53
CA LYS A 302 18.78 1.22 -14.54
C LYS A 302 17.95 2.50 -14.44
N TYR A 303 17.90 3.06 -13.23
CA TYR A 303 17.38 4.40 -12.99
C TYR A 303 18.16 5.45 -13.79
N GLN A 304 17.43 6.38 -14.41
CA GLN A 304 17.97 7.50 -15.19
C GLN A 304 17.56 8.83 -14.54
N SER A 305 18.46 9.48 -13.80
CA SER A 305 18.14 10.72 -13.07
C SER A 305 17.67 11.88 -13.95
N ASN A 306 18.11 11.90 -15.22
CA ASN A 306 17.84 13.00 -16.16
C ASN A 306 16.69 12.69 -17.13
N GLN A 307 16.04 11.53 -17.00
CA GLN A 307 14.99 11.04 -17.90
C GLN A 307 13.85 10.38 -17.08
N PRO A 308 13.10 11.16 -16.28
CA PRO A 308 12.06 10.63 -15.39
C PRO A 308 10.98 9.83 -16.11
N GLU A 309 10.70 10.15 -17.37
CA GLU A 309 9.77 9.42 -18.23
C GLU A 309 10.21 7.98 -18.50
N LEU A 310 11.52 7.73 -18.66
CA LEU A 310 12.06 6.38 -18.84
C LEU A 310 11.98 5.56 -17.54
N ASN A 311 11.87 6.22 -16.40
CA ASN A 311 11.77 5.54 -15.11
C ASN A 311 10.35 4.99 -14.83
N ARG A 312 9.33 5.46 -15.57
CA ARG A 312 7.92 5.12 -15.35
C ARG A 312 7.58 3.64 -15.58
N THR A 313 8.45 2.88 -16.22
CA THR A 313 8.26 1.43 -16.47
C THR A 313 9.27 0.57 -15.71
N LEU A 314 10.12 1.16 -14.85
CA LEU A 314 11.14 0.41 -14.10
C LEU A 314 10.56 -0.59 -13.11
N LEU A 315 9.28 -0.47 -12.76
CA LEU A 315 8.55 -1.40 -11.89
C LEU A 315 7.71 -2.41 -12.67
N ASP A 316 7.78 -2.43 -14.02
CA ASP A 316 7.04 -3.38 -14.86
C ASP A 316 7.92 -4.55 -15.34
N GLU A 317 9.24 -4.37 -15.41
CA GLU A 317 10.17 -5.39 -15.90
C GLU A 317 11.34 -5.56 -14.94
N GLY A 318 11.45 -6.75 -14.34
CA GLY A 318 12.50 -7.08 -13.39
C GLY A 318 12.36 -8.50 -12.85
N THR A 319 13.01 -8.77 -11.72
CA THR A 319 12.97 -10.08 -11.07
C THR A 319 12.51 -9.91 -9.63
N LEU A 320 11.35 -10.50 -9.31
CA LEU A 320 10.91 -10.72 -7.94
C LEU A 320 11.68 -11.91 -7.35
N SER A 321 12.10 -11.79 -6.11
CA SER A 321 12.76 -12.84 -5.34
C SER A 321 12.21 -12.88 -3.92
N VAL A 322 12.33 -14.01 -3.25
CA VAL A 322 11.94 -14.19 -1.85
C VAL A 322 13.13 -14.61 -1.00
N ALA A 323 13.15 -14.19 0.26
CA ALA A 323 14.24 -14.51 1.18
C ALA A 323 14.20 -15.97 1.65
N GLN A 324 15.39 -16.56 1.75
CA GLN A 324 15.63 -17.79 2.51
C GLN A 324 16.84 -17.57 3.41
N PHE A 325 16.66 -17.79 4.70
CA PHE A 325 17.67 -17.64 5.75
C PHE A 325 18.15 -19.03 6.23
N SER A 326 19.42 -19.10 6.63
CA SER A 326 20.02 -20.29 7.26
C SER A 326 20.45 -19.99 8.70
N ASP A 327 20.58 -21.05 9.50
CA ASP A 327 20.87 -20.98 10.94
C ASP A 327 22.24 -20.35 11.27
N ASN A 328 23.13 -20.23 10.28
CA ASN A 328 24.44 -19.59 10.42
C ASN A 328 24.40 -18.05 10.28
N GLY A 329 23.20 -17.46 10.14
CA GLY A 329 23.03 -16.01 9.98
C GLY A 329 23.22 -15.51 8.54
N GLU A 330 23.37 -16.40 7.57
CA GLU A 330 23.38 -16.05 6.14
C GLU A 330 21.97 -16.10 5.55
N GLY A 331 21.79 -15.39 4.43
CA GLY A 331 20.54 -15.40 3.69
C GLY A 331 20.78 -15.27 2.19
N ARG A 332 19.83 -15.76 1.40
CA ARG A 332 19.84 -15.65 -0.05
C ARG A 332 18.48 -15.24 -0.59
N TRP A 333 18.50 -14.63 -1.77
CA TRP A 333 17.31 -14.29 -2.54
C TRP A 333 17.06 -15.34 -3.60
N ILE A 334 15.92 -16.01 -3.54
CA ILE A 334 15.53 -17.03 -4.52
C ILE A 334 14.60 -16.39 -5.55
N PRO A 335 14.96 -16.38 -6.86
CA PRO A 335 14.15 -15.74 -7.88
C PRO A 335 12.86 -16.52 -8.14
N LEU A 336 11.74 -15.78 -8.24
CA LEU A 336 10.41 -16.30 -8.57
C LEU A 336 10.15 -16.17 -10.07
N VAL A 337 10.86 -16.99 -10.85
CA VAL A 337 10.86 -16.94 -12.33
C VAL A 337 10.31 -18.24 -12.90
N PHE A 338 9.37 -18.13 -13.83
CA PHE A 338 8.80 -19.27 -14.54
C PHE A 338 9.90 -20.13 -15.20
N GLY A 339 9.83 -21.45 -15.01
CA GLY A 339 10.83 -22.40 -15.49
C GLY A 339 12.02 -22.60 -14.54
N GLN A 340 12.11 -21.88 -13.43
CA GLN A 340 13.23 -21.97 -12.47
C GLN A 340 12.75 -22.43 -11.10
N ASN A 341 13.64 -23.03 -10.30
CA ASN A 341 13.40 -23.38 -8.90
C ASN A 341 12.13 -24.23 -8.65
N GLY A 342 11.72 -25.03 -9.63
CA GLY A 342 10.49 -25.82 -9.58
C GLY A 342 9.20 -25.04 -9.87
N LEU A 343 9.29 -23.77 -10.31
CA LEU A 343 8.16 -22.97 -10.77
C LEU A 343 7.82 -23.31 -12.23
N THR A 344 7.38 -24.55 -12.46
CA THR A 344 7.11 -25.11 -13.77
C THR A 344 5.67 -25.63 -13.89
N PRO A 345 5.16 -25.89 -15.11
CA PRO A 345 3.82 -26.44 -15.31
C PRO A 345 3.58 -27.76 -14.56
N GLU A 346 4.60 -28.61 -14.44
CA GLU A 346 4.53 -29.89 -13.73
C GLU A 346 4.22 -29.72 -12.23
N ASN A 347 4.62 -28.59 -11.65
CA ASN A 347 4.35 -28.23 -10.26
C ASN A 347 3.16 -27.26 -10.12
N GLY A 348 2.36 -27.09 -11.18
CA GLY A 348 1.14 -26.29 -11.17
C GLY A 348 1.33 -24.80 -11.45
N PHE A 349 2.53 -24.36 -11.87
CA PHE A 349 2.77 -22.96 -12.26
C PHE A 349 2.64 -22.83 -13.78
N ALA A 350 1.59 -22.17 -14.25
CA ALA A 350 1.28 -22.13 -15.69
C ALA A 350 2.18 -21.17 -16.48
N ASP A 351 2.47 -20.00 -15.91
CA ASP A 351 3.24 -18.92 -16.53
C ASP A 351 3.74 -17.93 -15.47
N GLN A 352 4.47 -16.90 -15.89
CA GLN A 352 4.97 -15.84 -14.99
C GLN A 352 3.84 -15.01 -14.38
N ALA A 353 2.71 -14.84 -15.07
CA ALA A 353 1.58 -14.06 -14.54
C ALA A 353 0.96 -14.79 -13.35
N TYR A 354 0.75 -16.11 -13.45
CA TYR A 354 0.28 -16.93 -12.34
C TYR A 354 1.23 -16.88 -11.14
N ILE A 355 2.55 -16.97 -11.37
CA ILE A 355 3.55 -16.84 -10.31
C ILE A 355 3.43 -15.51 -9.57
N LEU A 356 3.16 -14.41 -10.27
CA LEU A 356 3.04 -13.09 -9.62
C LEU A 356 1.70 -12.91 -8.90
N VAL A 357 0.59 -13.43 -9.45
CA VAL A 357 -0.74 -13.40 -8.82
C VAL A 357 -0.79 -14.29 -7.57
N GLU A 358 -0.08 -15.42 -7.61
CA GLU A 358 0.01 -16.42 -6.55
C GLU A 358 1.42 -16.47 -5.93
N ALA A 359 2.04 -15.30 -5.71
CA ALA A 359 3.44 -15.17 -5.27
C ALA A 359 3.74 -15.95 -3.98
N ARG A 360 2.77 -16.02 -3.06
CA ARG A 360 2.82 -16.86 -1.86
C ARG A 360 2.98 -18.35 -2.18
N LEU A 361 2.20 -18.91 -3.12
CA LEU A 361 2.35 -20.30 -3.54
C LEU A 361 3.71 -20.54 -4.22
N ALA A 362 4.21 -19.57 -4.98
CA ALA A 362 5.54 -19.65 -5.58
C ALA A 362 6.65 -19.62 -4.51
N ALA A 363 6.51 -18.78 -3.48
CA ALA A 363 7.42 -18.70 -2.36
C ALA A 363 7.44 -20.01 -1.54
N ASP A 364 6.27 -20.61 -1.30
CA ASP A 364 6.15 -21.94 -0.67
C ASP A 364 6.95 -22.99 -1.49
N GLN A 365 6.76 -23.02 -2.81
CA GLN A 365 7.40 -23.98 -3.71
C GLN A 365 8.94 -23.89 -3.66
N VAL A 366 9.47 -22.67 -3.61
CA VAL A 366 10.93 -22.45 -3.53
C VAL A 366 11.48 -22.55 -2.10
N LYS A 367 10.62 -22.87 -1.12
CA LYS A 367 10.96 -23.05 0.29
C LYS A 367 11.53 -21.77 0.92
N ALA A 368 10.87 -20.64 0.67
CA ALA A 368 11.14 -19.40 1.40
C ALA A 368 11.06 -19.62 2.92
N THR A 369 11.80 -18.83 3.70
CA THR A 369 11.79 -18.94 5.17
C THR A 369 10.58 -18.21 5.75
N PRO A 370 9.64 -18.91 6.41
CA PRO A 370 8.53 -18.27 7.13
C PRO A 370 9.07 -17.35 8.23
N LEU A 371 8.44 -16.19 8.40
CA LEU A 371 8.85 -15.16 9.36
C LEU A 371 7.70 -14.78 10.30
N ASP A 372 8.07 -14.20 11.42
CA ASP A 372 7.13 -13.54 12.32
C ASP A 372 6.75 -12.21 11.67
N ARG A 373 5.55 -12.14 11.06
CA ARG A 373 4.90 -10.92 10.52
C ARG A 373 5.83 -9.81 9.99
N PRO A 374 6.40 -9.98 8.79
CA PRO A 374 7.19 -8.93 8.16
C PRO A 374 6.37 -7.67 7.86
N GLU A 375 6.58 -6.62 8.65
CA GLU A 375 5.97 -5.29 8.49
C GLU A 375 6.97 -4.36 7.74
N TRP A 376 7.29 -3.19 8.31
CA TRP A 376 8.05 -2.14 7.60
C TRP A 376 9.48 -2.56 7.29
N VAL A 377 9.96 -2.11 6.12
CA VAL A 377 11.37 -2.21 5.72
C VAL A 377 11.98 -0.81 5.63
N ALA A 378 13.22 -0.65 6.08
CA ALA A 378 14.00 0.57 5.92
C ALA A 378 15.41 0.26 5.43
N VAL A 379 15.96 1.10 4.54
CA VAL A 379 17.34 0.99 4.09
C VAL A 379 18.16 2.15 4.62
N HIS A 380 19.25 1.86 5.32
CA HIS A 380 20.14 2.90 5.80
C HIS A 380 20.75 3.68 4.61
N PRO A 381 20.67 5.02 4.59
CA PRO A 381 20.98 5.80 3.38
C PRO A 381 22.44 5.67 2.93
N THR A 382 23.38 5.45 3.85
CA THR A 382 24.82 5.32 3.56
C THR A 382 25.31 3.88 3.47
N SER A 383 25.21 3.08 4.54
CA SER A 383 25.70 1.68 4.54
C SER A 383 24.93 0.75 3.63
N LYS A 384 23.66 1.08 3.33
CA LYS A 384 22.70 0.23 2.61
C LYS A 384 22.31 -1.05 3.36
N ASP A 385 22.50 -1.07 4.67
CA ASP A 385 21.93 -2.11 5.53
C ASP A 385 20.40 -2.03 5.47
N VAL A 386 19.75 -3.19 5.46
CA VAL A 386 18.29 -3.34 5.38
C VAL A 386 17.76 -3.79 6.74
N TYR A 387 16.76 -3.09 7.25
CA TYR A 387 16.09 -3.37 8.52
C TYR A 387 14.64 -3.75 8.23
N VAL A 388 14.16 -4.83 8.85
CA VAL A 388 12.78 -5.33 8.70
C VAL A 388 12.19 -5.51 10.09
N ALA A 389 10.97 -5.00 10.32
CA ALA A 389 10.19 -5.31 11.51
C ALA A 389 9.52 -6.69 11.38
N LEU A 390 9.59 -7.50 12.44
CA LEU A 390 9.04 -8.86 12.54
C LEU A 390 8.18 -9.01 13.81
#